data_AF-A0A1E7HV45-F1
#
_entry.id   AF-A0A1E7HV45-F1
#
_cell.length_a   1.000
_cell.length_b   1.000
_cell.length_c   1.000
_cell.angle_alpha   90.00
_cell.angle_beta   90.00
_cell.angle_gamma   90.00
#
_symmetry.space_group_name_H-M   'P 1'
#
loop_
_entity.id
_entity.type
_entity.pdbx_description
1 polymer ?
#
loop_
_entity_poly.entity_id
_entity_poly.type
_entity_poly.pdbx_seq_one_letter_code
_entity_poly.pdbx_strand_id
1 'polypeptide(L)'
;MIKLGPASVEMRAMSEDDIFSSRLKLLIIMAKAYLRDCPLGNYRKKAIIENANHVFYHSLHLVSESSALKDNGFEPQADIVSKGKTSEEHLFHQRVQLLAVMAKALAEDRLRGHFRKKALTDNLNKICETLIFKFQIRDVNFLKVA
;
A
#
# COMPACT_ATOMS: atom_id res chain seq x y z
N MET A 1 -13.86 26.11 -19.84
CA MET A 1 -13.55 25.14 -18.76
C MET A 1 -12.24 24.48 -19.10
N ILE A 2 -11.14 24.89 -18.45
CA ILE A 2 -9.79 24.36 -18.75
C ILE A 2 -9.72 22.98 -18.12
N LYS A 3 -9.63 21.92 -18.92
CA LYS A 3 -9.31 20.58 -18.42
C LYS A 3 -7.83 20.59 -18.04
N LEU A 4 -7.56 20.65 -16.73
CA LEU A 4 -6.24 20.38 -16.18
C LEU A 4 -5.99 18.87 -16.24
N GLY A 5 -5.13 18.45 -17.16
CA GLY A 5 -4.70 17.07 -17.32
C GLY A 5 -3.77 16.92 -18.54
N PRO A 6 -2.98 15.84 -18.62
CA PRO A 6 -2.16 15.54 -19.78
C PRO A 6 -3.01 15.46 -21.06
N ALA A 7 -2.40 15.73 -22.21
CA ALA A 7 -3.08 15.48 -23.48
C ALA A 7 -3.46 13.99 -23.58
N SER A 8 -4.55 13.64 -24.28
CA SER A 8 -5.01 12.25 -24.39
C SER A 8 -3.94 11.28 -24.88
N VAL A 9 -2.93 11.78 -25.60
CA VAL A 9 -1.79 11.01 -26.12
C VAL A 9 -0.78 10.64 -25.02
N GLU A 10 -0.75 11.39 -23.92
CA GLU A 10 0.15 11.19 -22.76
C GLU A 10 -0.50 10.35 -21.65
N MET A 11 -1.77 9.99 -21.78
CA MET A 11 -2.50 9.19 -20.79
C MET A 11 -2.21 7.71 -20.98
N ARG A 12 -1.38 7.12 -20.10
CA ARG A 12 -1.21 5.67 -20.00
C ARG A 12 -2.43 5.03 -19.32
N ALA A 13 -2.84 3.85 -19.79
CA ALA A 13 -3.76 3.00 -19.04
C ALA A 13 -3.19 2.67 -17.65
N MET A 14 -4.02 2.75 -16.60
CA MET A 14 -3.63 2.32 -15.26
C MET A 14 -3.64 0.80 -15.19
N SER A 15 -2.54 0.21 -14.71
CA SER A 15 -2.51 -1.21 -14.35
C SER A 15 -3.17 -1.46 -12.99
N GLU A 16 -3.46 -2.71 -12.67
CA GLU A 16 -3.90 -3.13 -11.34
C GLU A 16 -2.92 -2.67 -10.24
N ASP A 17 -1.61 -2.74 -10.51
CA ASP A 17 -0.57 -2.26 -9.60
C ASP A 17 -0.63 -0.73 -9.39
N ASP A 18 -0.93 0.05 -10.44
CA ASP A 18 -1.09 1.50 -10.33
C ASP A 18 -2.31 1.85 -9.46
N ILE A 19 -3.41 1.12 -9.66
CA ILE A 19 -4.64 1.25 -8.88
C ILE A 19 -4.35 0.89 -7.42
N PHE A 20 -3.73 -0.26 -7.16
CA PHE A 20 -3.34 -0.70 -5.83
C PHE A 20 -2.44 0.33 -5.13
N SER A 21 -1.39 0.78 -5.80
CA SER A 21 -0.45 1.79 -5.29
C SER A 21 -1.17 3.09 -4.93
N SER A 22 -2.07 3.57 -5.80
CA SER A 22 -2.87 4.78 -5.56
C SER A 22 -3.83 4.62 -4.38
N ARG A 23 -4.53 3.49 -4.30
CA ARG A 23 -5.45 3.14 -3.22
C ARG A 23 -4.74 3.02 -1.88
N LEU A 24 -3.56 2.40 -1.86
CA LEU A 24 -2.71 2.28 -0.67
C LEU A 24 -2.22 3.65 -0.19
N LYS A 25 -1.72 4.49 -1.10
CA LYS A 25 -1.29 5.87 -0.78
C LYS A 25 -2.44 6.69 -0.18
N LEU A 26 -3.63 6.61 -0.77
CA LEU A 26 -4.82 7.29 -0.25
C LEU A 26 -5.18 6.78 1.16
N LEU A 27 -5.14 5.46 1.38
CA LEU A 27 -5.41 4.85 2.68
C LEU A 27 -4.42 5.31 3.76
N ILE A 28 -3.13 5.39 3.41
CA ILE A 28 -2.06 5.94 4.28
C ILE A 28 -2.36 7.38 4.66
N ILE A 29 -2.72 8.24 3.69
CA ILE A 29 -3.04 9.65 3.94
C ILE A 29 -4.25 9.78 4.88
N MET A 30 -5.32 9.02 4.62
CA MET A 30 -6.53 9.04 5.45
C MET A 30 -6.26 8.58 6.88
N ALA A 31 -5.48 7.51 7.05
CA ALA A 31 -5.09 7.01 8.38
C ALA A 31 -4.20 8.02 9.13
N LYS A 32 -3.24 8.65 8.45
CA LYS A 32 -2.41 9.73 9.04
C LYS A 32 -3.25 10.95 9.43
N ALA A 33 -4.23 11.32 8.62
CA ALA A 33 -5.14 12.43 8.94
C ALA A 33 -5.94 12.15 10.21
N TYR A 34 -6.48 10.93 10.34
CA TYR A 34 -7.17 10.51 11.57
C TYR A 34 -6.28 10.57 12.80
N LEU A 35 -5.02 10.13 12.70
CA LEU A 35 -4.07 10.17 13.82
C LEU A 35 -3.75 11.61 14.28
N ARG A 36 -4.00 12.60 13.43
CA ARG A 36 -3.92 14.04 13.74
C ARG A 36 -5.28 14.64 14.15
N ASP A 37 -6.22 13.78 14.53
CA ASP A 37 -7.57 14.12 14.96
C ASP A 37 -8.37 14.94 13.91
N CYS A 38 -8.07 14.75 12.62
CA CYS A 38 -8.88 15.33 11.55
C CYS A 38 -10.27 14.66 11.51
N PRO A 39 -11.36 15.45 11.40
CA PRO A 39 -12.70 14.91 11.40
C PRO A 39 -12.97 14.04 10.16
N LEU A 40 -13.54 12.87 10.40
CA LEU A 40 -14.00 11.94 9.37
C LEU A 40 -15.53 12.01 9.27
N GLY A 41 -16.02 12.75 8.27
CA GLY A 41 -17.44 12.68 7.88
C GLY A 41 -17.80 11.33 7.23
N ASN A 42 -19.09 11.07 7.09
CA ASN A 42 -19.62 9.79 6.59
C ASN A 42 -19.04 9.37 5.23
N TYR A 43 -18.87 10.32 4.30
CA TYR A 43 -18.26 10.04 3.00
C TYR A 43 -16.80 9.56 3.12
N ARG A 44 -16.00 10.19 3.99
CA ARG A 44 -14.61 9.78 4.22
C ARG A 44 -14.54 8.42 4.89
N LYS A 45 -15.42 8.15 5.86
CA LYS A 45 -15.53 6.83 6.50
C LYS A 45 -15.83 5.74 5.47
N LYS A 46 -16.83 5.95 4.60
CA LYS A 46 -17.16 5.01 3.53
C LYS A 46 -15.99 4.80 2.57
N ALA A 47 -15.34 5.88 2.13
CA ALA A 47 -14.17 5.80 1.28
C ALA A 47 -13.01 5.03 1.93
N ILE A 48 -12.77 5.21 3.23
CA ILE A 48 -11.76 4.43 3.97
C ILE A 48 -12.09 2.95 3.93
N ILE A 49 -13.34 2.56 4.20
CA ILE A 49 -13.77 1.15 4.21
C ILE A 49 -13.60 0.52 2.82
N GLU A 50 -14.03 1.20 1.77
CA GLU A 50 -13.89 0.71 0.38
C GLU A 50 -12.42 0.56 -0.02
N ASN A 51 -11.59 1.58 0.26
CA ASN A 51 -10.15 1.52 -0.01
C ASN A 51 -9.46 0.42 0.80
N ALA A 52 -9.83 0.26 2.07
CA ALA A 52 -9.27 -0.77 2.95
C ALA A 52 -9.59 -2.18 2.41
N ASN A 53 -10.84 -2.44 2.03
CA ASN A 53 -11.20 -3.75 1.47
C ASN A 53 -10.41 -4.05 0.19
N HIS A 54 -10.32 -3.08 -0.74
CA HIS A 54 -9.56 -3.25 -1.99
C HIS A 54 -8.08 -3.55 -1.72
N VAL A 55 -7.45 -2.73 -0.89
CA VAL A 55 -6.03 -2.88 -0.53
C VAL A 55 -5.77 -4.22 0.18
N PHE A 56 -6.67 -4.64 1.07
CA PHE A 56 -6.56 -5.92 1.78
C PHE A 56 -6.57 -7.10 0.82
N TYR A 57 -7.60 -7.21 -0.02
CA TYR A 57 -7.75 -8.38 -0.90
C TYR A 57 -6.69 -8.41 -2.00
N HIS A 58 -6.32 -7.27 -2.57
CA HIS A 58 -5.22 -7.23 -3.53
C HIS A 58 -3.89 -7.66 -2.89
N SER A 59 -3.60 -7.18 -1.68
CA SER A 59 -2.40 -7.60 -0.94
C SER A 59 -2.44 -9.07 -0.52
N LEU A 60 -3.62 -9.63 -0.26
CA LEU A 60 -3.80 -11.06 0.02
C LEU A 60 -3.51 -11.91 -1.21
N HIS A 61 -4.01 -11.50 -2.37
CA HIS A 61 -3.77 -12.18 -3.64
C HIS A 61 -2.26 -12.30 -3.94
N LEU A 62 -1.52 -11.20 -3.84
CA LEU A 62 -0.07 -11.16 -4.10
C LEU A 62 0.72 -12.08 -3.14
N VAL A 63 0.29 -12.19 -1.89
CA VAL A 63 0.88 -13.12 -0.92
C VAL A 63 0.60 -14.57 -1.31
N SER A 64 -0.65 -14.88 -1.67
CA SER A 64 -1.06 -16.23 -2.07
C SER A 64 -0.36 -16.72 -3.34
N GLU A 65 -0.23 -15.87 -4.35
CA GLU A 65 0.51 -16.18 -5.58
C GLU A 65 2.00 -16.45 -5.29
N SER A 66 2.62 -15.63 -4.44
CA SER A 66 4.00 -15.84 -4.03
C SER A 66 4.21 -17.16 -3.29
N SER A 67 3.25 -17.60 -2.48
CA SER A 67 3.31 -18.90 -1.81
C SER A 67 3.12 -20.09 -2.76
N ALA A 68 2.18 -19.99 -3.71
CA ALA A 68 1.92 -21.07 -4.67
C ALA A 68 3.11 -21.34 -5.61
N LEU A 69 3.85 -20.28 -5.98
CA LEU A 69 5.09 -20.42 -6.76
C LEU A 69 6.22 -21.14 -6.01
N LYS A 70 6.24 -21.07 -4.67
CA LYS A 70 7.24 -21.74 -3.83
C LYS A 70 6.94 -23.24 -3.66
N ASP A 71 5.68 -23.64 -3.60
CA ASP A 71 5.28 -25.04 -3.44
C ASP A 71 5.42 -25.87 -4.73
N ASN A 72 5.37 -25.23 -5.91
CA ASN A 72 5.43 -25.91 -7.21
C ASN A 72 6.87 -26.30 -7.66
N GLY A 73 7.85 -26.34 -6.76
CA GLY A 73 9.16 -26.95 -7.02
C GLY A 73 10.08 -26.21 -8.01
N PHE A 74 9.69 -25.05 -8.52
CA PHE A 74 10.60 -24.16 -9.24
C PHE A 74 11.47 -23.41 -8.21
N GLU A 75 12.51 -24.07 -7.70
CA GLU A 75 13.68 -23.36 -7.19
C GLU A 75 14.56 -23.01 -8.40
N PRO A 76 14.46 -21.82 -9.03
CA PRO A 76 15.59 -21.34 -9.79
C PRO A 76 16.75 -21.24 -8.81
N GLN A 77 17.93 -21.72 -9.20
CA GLN A 77 19.21 -21.53 -8.49
C GLN A 77 19.61 -20.04 -8.42
N ALA A 78 18.74 -19.20 -7.88
CA ALA A 78 18.90 -17.77 -7.75
C ALA A 78 19.10 -17.47 -6.28
N ASP A 79 20.37 -17.33 -5.91
CA ASP A 79 20.97 -16.57 -4.81
C ASP A 79 20.16 -16.32 -3.52
N ILE A 80 20.88 -16.39 -2.40
CA ILE A 80 20.48 -15.91 -1.06
C ILE A 80 19.76 -14.53 -1.11
N VAL A 81 20.11 -13.69 -2.09
CA VAL A 81 19.50 -12.39 -2.39
C VAL A 81 18.02 -12.48 -2.80
N SER A 82 17.62 -13.48 -3.59
CA SER A 82 16.23 -13.71 -4.03
C SER A 82 15.33 -14.13 -2.84
N LYS A 83 15.86 -14.98 -1.97
CA LYS A 83 15.17 -15.43 -0.75
C LYS A 83 14.92 -14.28 0.23
N GLY A 84 15.89 -13.37 0.38
CA GLY A 84 15.72 -12.13 1.17
C GLY A 84 14.64 -11.21 0.61
N LYS A 85 14.66 -10.98 -0.71
CA LYS A 85 13.71 -10.09 -1.41
C LYS A 85 12.25 -10.57 -1.30
N THR A 86 12.00 -11.88 -1.44
CA THR A 86 10.65 -12.46 -1.29
C THR A 86 10.13 -12.40 0.15
N SER A 87 11.02 -12.46 1.15
CA SER A 87 10.65 -12.32 2.57
C SER A 87 10.22 -10.89 2.90
N GLU A 88 10.97 -9.88 2.44
CA GLU A 88 10.65 -8.47 2.67
C GLU A 88 9.35 -8.04 1.99
N GLU A 89 9.09 -8.55 0.78
CA GLU A 89 7.85 -8.31 0.05
C GLU A 89 6.65 -8.92 0.77
N HIS A 90 6.77 -10.15 1.24
CA HIS A 90 5.72 -10.80 2.02
C HIS A 90 5.42 -10.04 3.32
N LEU A 91 6.46 -9.61 4.04
CA LEU A 91 6.32 -8.78 5.25
C LEU A 91 5.65 -7.43 4.94
N PHE A 92 5.98 -6.81 3.81
CA PHE A 92 5.32 -5.59 3.37
C PHE A 92 3.82 -5.80 3.16
N HIS A 93 3.43 -6.85 2.45
CA HIS A 93 2.02 -7.16 2.21
C HIS A 93 1.25 -7.49 3.50
N GLN A 94 1.86 -8.21 4.45
CA GLN A 94 1.27 -8.42 5.77
C GLN A 94 1.01 -7.11 6.53
N ARG A 95 1.95 -6.16 6.47
CA ARG A 95 1.78 -4.83 7.07
C ARG A 95 0.67 -4.05 6.40
N VAL A 96 0.58 -4.13 5.06
CA VAL A 96 -0.51 -3.50 4.28
C VAL A 96 -1.87 -4.08 4.66
N GLN A 97 -1.98 -5.41 4.81
CA GLN A 97 -3.20 -6.07 5.29
C GLN A 97 -3.58 -5.58 6.69
N LEU A 98 -2.61 -5.50 7.62
CA LEU A 98 -2.84 -4.97 8.96
C LEU A 98 -3.32 -3.51 8.91
N LEU A 99 -2.73 -2.65 8.06
CA LEU A 99 -3.16 -1.28 7.87
C LEU A 99 -4.63 -1.23 7.41
N ALA A 100 -5.02 -2.05 6.44
CA ALA A 100 -6.39 -2.09 5.94
C ALA A 100 -7.39 -2.48 7.05
N VAL A 101 -7.09 -3.50 7.85
CA VAL A 101 -7.93 -3.90 8.99
C VAL A 101 -8.05 -2.76 10.01
N MET A 102 -6.95 -2.13 10.37
CA MET A 102 -6.94 -1.03 11.35
C MET A 102 -7.67 0.21 10.83
N ALA A 103 -7.50 0.57 9.55
CA ALA A 103 -8.17 1.69 8.92
C ALA A 103 -9.69 1.48 8.83
N LYS A 104 -10.13 0.25 8.52
CA LYS A 104 -11.55 -0.11 8.56
C LYS A 104 -12.12 0.02 9.98
N ALA A 105 -11.45 -0.56 10.98
CA ALA A 105 -11.88 -0.46 12.38
C ALA A 105 -11.97 1.00 12.86
N LEU A 106 -11.06 1.86 12.38
CA LEU A 106 -11.07 3.29 12.63
C LEU A 106 -12.27 4.00 12.02
N ALA A 107 -12.61 3.69 10.76
CA ALA A 107 -13.77 4.28 10.08
C ALA A 107 -15.10 3.84 10.71
N GLU A 108 -15.13 2.66 11.34
CA GLU A 108 -16.25 2.12 12.11
C GLU A 108 -16.29 2.59 13.58
N ASP A 109 -15.42 3.54 13.97
CA ASP A 109 -15.27 4.07 15.34
C ASP A 109 -14.89 3.00 16.40
N ARG A 110 -14.32 1.87 15.97
CA ARG A 110 -13.89 0.74 16.80
C ARG A 110 -12.41 0.84 17.21
N LEU A 111 -11.59 1.60 16.48
CA LEU A 111 -10.19 1.83 16.82
C LEU A 111 -10.07 2.95 17.87
N ARG A 112 -10.06 2.58 19.16
CA ARG A 112 -9.94 3.53 20.28
C ARG A 112 -8.76 3.20 21.20
N GLY A 113 -8.25 4.23 21.87
CA GLY A 113 -7.22 4.13 22.89
C GLY A 113 -5.81 4.37 22.37
N HIS A 114 -4.96 4.85 23.26
CA HIS A 114 -3.58 5.26 22.97
C HIS A 114 -2.76 4.12 22.33
N PHE A 115 -2.81 2.91 22.89
CA PHE A 115 -2.04 1.77 22.38
C PHE A 115 -2.40 1.38 20.95
N ARG A 116 -3.69 1.44 20.59
CA ARG A 116 -4.14 1.13 19.23
C ARG A 116 -3.74 2.21 18.22
N LYS A 117 -3.83 3.49 18.62
CA LYS A 117 -3.31 4.60 17.80
C LYS A 117 -1.79 4.46 17.60
N LYS A 118 -1.04 4.11 18.65
CA LYS A 118 0.41 3.86 18.56
C LYS A 118 0.74 2.71 17.59
N ALA A 119 0.06 1.57 17.72
CA ALA A 119 0.26 0.45 16.80
C ALA A 119 -0.02 0.82 15.33
N LEU A 120 -1.04 1.66 15.08
CA LEU A 120 -1.34 2.15 13.73
C LEU A 120 -0.20 3.04 13.22
N THR A 121 0.30 3.95 14.05
CA THR A 121 1.45 4.81 13.74
C THR A 121 2.69 3.98 13.40
N ASP A 122 3.02 2.99 14.23
CA ASP A 122 4.20 2.15 14.04
C ASP A 122 4.10 1.35 12.73
N ASN A 123 2.92 0.79 12.43
CA ASN A 123 2.70 0.07 11.18
C ASN A 123 2.79 1.01 9.96
N LEU A 124 2.18 2.21 10.03
CA LEU A 124 2.26 3.22 8.97
C LEU A 124 3.70 3.65 8.69
N ASN A 125 4.51 3.86 9.73
CA ASN A 125 5.90 4.24 9.58
C ASN A 125 6.68 3.16 8.84
N LYS A 126 6.50 1.89 9.21
CA LYS A 126 7.16 0.76 8.56
C LYS A 126 6.76 0.60 7.09
N ILE A 127 5.47 0.77 6.77
CA ILE A 127 5.00 0.78 5.37
C ILE A 127 5.64 1.95 4.60
N CYS A 128 5.66 3.16 5.18
CA CYS A 128 6.23 4.33 4.53
C CYS A 128 7.74 4.16 4.30
N GLU A 129 8.49 3.65 5.28
CA GLU A 129 9.90 3.29 5.15
C GLU A 129 10.11 2.36 3.95
N THR A 130 9.38 1.23 3.89
CA THR A 130 9.50 0.28 2.77
C THR A 130 9.14 0.91 1.42
N LEU A 131 8.09 1.74 1.37
CA LEU A 131 7.73 2.45 0.14
C LEU A 131 8.83 3.40 -0.31
N ILE A 132 9.40 4.20 0.60
CA ILE A 132 10.50 5.13 0.27
C ILE A 132 11.68 4.37 -0.34
N PHE A 133 12.09 3.24 0.26
CA PHE A 133 13.17 2.41 -0.28
C PHE A 133 12.81 1.76 -1.62
N LYS A 134 11.61 1.18 -1.78
CA LYS A 134 11.19 0.56 -3.05
C LYS A 134 11.01 1.58 -4.19
N PHE A 135 10.53 2.79 -3.91
CA PHE A 135 10.38 3.85 -4.93
C PHE A 135 11.73 4.50 -5.26
N GLN A 136 12.65 4.68 -4.31
CA GLN A 136 14.01 5.13 -4.63
C GLN A 136 14.80 4.09 -5.46
N ILE A 137 14.51 2.80 -5.34
CA ILE A 137 15.17 1.76 -6.16
C ILE A 137 14.62 1.71 -7.59
N ARG A 138 13.40 2.19 -7.85
CA ARG A 138 12.82 2.24 -9.21
C ARG A 138 12.94 3.62 -9.89
N ASP A 139 13.05 4.72 -9.16
CA ASP A 139 12.98 6.09 -9.69
C ASP A 139 14.31 6.88 -9.65
N VAL A 140 15.45 6.25 -9.92
CA VAL A 140 16.73 6.97 -10.13
C VAL A 140 17.36 6.58 -11.46
N ASN A 141 16.57 6.58 -12.53
CA ASN A 141 17.08 6.99 -13.84
C ASN A 141 16.74 8.46 -14.01
N PHE A 142 17.46 9.33 -13.29
CA PHE A 142 17.45 10.76 -13.57
C PHE A 142 17.86 10.93 -15.04
N LEU A 143 16.88 11.30 -15.87
CA LEU A 143 16.99 12.29 -16.92
C LEU A 143 18.43 12.58 -17.36
N LYS A 144 18.97 11.74 -18.26
CA LYS A 144 19.94 12.24 -19.24
C LYS A 144 19.17 13.14 -20.19
N VAL A 145 19.01 14.40 -19.82
CA VAL A 145 18.70 15.46 -20.77
C VAL A 145 20.04 15.93 -21.31
N ALA A 146 20.26 15.65 -22.60
CA ALA A 146 21.24 16.18 -23.54
C ALA A 146 22.68 16.36 -23.04
#